data_AF-A0A7L1J0J3-F1
#
_entry.id   AF-A0A7L1J0J3-F1
#
_cell.length_a   1.000
_cell.length_b   1.000
_cell.length_c   1.000
_cell.angle_alpha   90.00
_cell.angle_beta   90.00
_cell.angle_gamma   90.00
#
_symmetry.space_group_name_H-M   'P 1'
#
loop_
_entity.id
_entity.type
_entity.pdbx_description
1 polymer ?
#
loop_
_entity_poly.entity_id
_entity_poly.type
_entity_poly.pdbx_seq_one_letter_code
_entity_poly.pdbx_strand_id
1 'polypeptide(L)'
;LSGSDKTNVKGVFGKIGGHAEEYGAETLERMFATYPQTKTYFPHFDLQHGSAQVKAHGKKVAAALVEAANHIDDISGALSKLSDLHAQKLRVDPVNFKLLGQCFLVVVAIHHPSVLTPEVHASLDKFLCAVGNVLTAKYR
;
A
#
# COMPACT_ATOMS: atom_id res chain seq x y z
N LEU A 1 -14.01 -5.95 -6.91
CA LEU A 1 -13.04 -6.13 -8.02
C LEU A 1 -13.63 -7.14 -9.00
N SER A 2 -13.62 -6.85 -10.30
CA SER A 2 -14.06 -7.81 -11.33
C SER A 2 -13.07 -8.99 -11.46
N GLY A 3 -13.41 -10.00 -12.26
CA GLY A 3 -12.47 -11.08 -12.59
C GLY A 3 -11.18 -10.57 -13.26
N SER A 4 -11.29 -9.64 -14.21
CA SER A 4 -10.14 -9.01 -14.86
C SER A 4 -9.32 -8.17 -13.90
N ASP A 5 -9.96 -7.42 -12.99
CA ASP A 5 -9.26 -6.63 -11.98
C ASP A 5 -8.37 -7.54 -11.10
N LYS A 6 -8.91 -8.69 -10.68
CA LYS A 6 -8.18 -9.66 -9.84
C LYS A 6 -6.97 -10.25 -10.58
N THR A 7 -7.14 -10.63 -11.84
CA THR A 7 -6.04 -11.15 -12.68
C THR A 7 -4.93 -10.11 -12.85
N ASN A 8 -5.29 -8.86 -13.15
CA ASN A 8 -4.32 -7.78 -13.32
C ASN A 8 -3.53 -7.52 -12.04
N VAL A 9 -4.21 -7.44 -10.89
CA VAL A 9 -3.57 -7.23 -9.58
C VAL A 9 -2.60 -8.37 -9.28
N LYS A 10 -3.03 -9.63 -9.40
CA LYS A 10 -2.16 -10.79 -9.18
C LYS A 10 -0.96 -10.80 -10.14
N GLY A 11 -1.16 -10.39 -11.39
CA GLY A 11 -0.11 -10.22 -12.38
C GLY A 11 0.96 -9.22 -11.94
N VAL A 12 0.55 -8.04 -11.44
CA VAL A 12 1.48 -7.03 -10.90
C VAL A 12 2.23 -7.58 -9.69
N PHE A 13 1.52 -8.15 -8.72
CA PHE A 13 2.16 -8.70 -7.50
C PHE A 13 3.14 -9.84 -7.79
N GLY A 14 2.87 -10.65 -8.83
CA GLY A 14 3.81 -11.65 -9.33
C GLY A 14 5.07 -11.07 -9.98
N LYS A 15 5.00 -9.87 -10.58
CA LYS A 15 6.16 -9.18 -11.18
C LYS A 15 7.01 -8.44 -10.16
N ILE A 16 6.39 -7.84 -9.15
CA ILE A 16 7.11 -7.07 -8.11
C ILE A 16 7.63 -7.93 -6.96
N GLY A 17 7.23 -9.21 -6.86
CA GLY A 17 7.44 -10.05 -5.68
C GLY A 17 8.89 -10.14 -5.17
N GLY A 18 9.89 -10.09 -6.06
CA GLY A 18 11.31 -10.09 -5.68
C GLY A 18 11.82 -8.76 -5.08
N HIS A 19 11.09 -7.67 -5.27
CA HIS A 19 11.48 -6.30 -4.90
C HIS A 19 10.45 -5.61 -3.99
N ALA A 20 9.43 -6.34 -3.55
CA ALA A 20 8.31 -5.77 -2.79
C ALA A 20 8.80 -5.02 -1.53
N GLU A 21 9.85 -5.50 -0.88
CA GLU A 21 10.43 -4.86 0.32
C GLU A 21 11.08 -3.50 0.00
N GLU A 22 11.84 -3.42 -1.11
CA GLU A 22 12.49 -2.20 -1.57
C GLU A 22 11.44 -1.16 -2.01
N TYR A 23 10.44 -1.61 -2.77
CA TYR A 23 9.34 -0.76 -3.24
C TYR A 23 8.46 -0.25 -2.10
N GLY A 24 8.29 -1.02 -1.02
CA GLY A 24 7.59 -0.58 0.17
C GLY A 24 8.29 0.61 0.86
N ALA A 25 9.61 0.57 0.96
CA ALA A 25 10.39 1.68 1.53
C ALA A 25 10.32 2.92 0.63
N GLU A 26 10.52 2.75 -0.69
CA GLU A 26 10.43 3.86 -1.64
C GLU A 26 9.03 4.50 -1.65
N THR A 27 7.98 3.69 -1.54
CA THR A 27 6.59 4.18 -1.43
C THR A 27 6.42 5.10 -0.23
N LEU A 28 6.97 4.73 0.94
CA LEU A 28 6.92 5.55 2.15
C LEU A 28 7.75 6.82 2.01
N GLU A 29 8.98 6.73 1.48
CA GLU A 29 9.83 7.90 1.27
C GLU A 29 9.16 8.91 0.32
N ARG A 30 8.53 8.44 -0.76
CA ARG A 30 7.73 9.28 -1.67
C ARG A 30 6.55 9.93 -0.97
N MET A 31 5.83 9.19 -0.12
CA MET A 31 4.71 9.73 0.64
C MET A 31 5.18 10.83 1.60
N PHE A 32 6.27 10.59 2.33
CA PHE A 32 6.83 11.58 3.25
C PHE A 32 7.37 12.82 2.54
N ALA A 33 7.97 12.68 1.37
CA ALA A 33 8.46 13.81 0.58
C ALA A 33 7.31 14.62 -0.04
N THR A 34 6.32 13.95 -0.63
CA THR A 34 5.23 14.59 -1.39
C THR A 34 4.11 15.11 -0.48
N TYR A 35 3.87 14.42 0.63
CA TYR A 35 2.79 14.71 1.58
C TYR A 35 3.35 14.80 3.02
N PRO A 36 4.09 15.86 3.37
CA PRO A 36 4.79 15.97 4.65
C PRO A 36 3.91 15.84 5.89
N GLN A 37 2.60 16.14 5.80
CA GLN A 37 1.64 15.94 6.88
C GLN A 37 1.57 14.48 7.37
N THR A 38 1.88 13.52 6.49
CA THR A 38 1.89 12.09 6.84
C THR A 38 3.03 11.71 7.79
N LYS A 39 4.09 12.54 7.89
CA LYS A 39 5.20 12.32 8.84
C LYS A 39 4.75 12.39 10.31
N THR A 40 3.64 13.05 10.59
CA THR A 40 3.11 13.20 11.96
C THR A 40 2.69 11.87 12.60
N TYR A 41 2.44 10.82 11.80
CA TYR A 41 2.17 9.46 12.29
C TYR A 41 3.45 8.69 12.69
N PHE A 42 4.63 9.21 12.35
CA PHE A 42 5.92 8.55 12.55
C PHE A 42 6.91 9.40 13.36
N PRO A 43 6.52 10.05 14.49
CA PRO A 43 7.42 10.92 15.24
C PRO A 43 8.59 10.17 15.91
N HIS A 44 8.47 8.84 15.99
CA HIS A 44 9.44 7.92 16.60
C HIS A 44 10.35 7.25 15.57
N PHE A 45 10.25 7.64 14.30
CA PHE A 45 11.11 7.13 13.23
C PHE A 45 12.19 8.16 12.89
N ASP A 46 13.40 7.66 12.61
CA ASP A 46 14.30 8.30 11.69
C ASP A 46 13.71 8.22 10.28
N LEU A 47 13.37 9.38 9.71
CA LEU A 47 12.76 9.52 8.38
C LEU A 47 13.77 9.97 7.31
N GLN A 48 15.08 9.90 7.60
CA GLN A 48 16.11 10.14 6.60
C GLN A 48 16.09 9.04 5.52
N HIS A 49 16.53 9.41 4.31
CA HIS A 49 16.65 8.47 3.20
C HIS A 49 17.53 7.29 3.59
N GLY A 50 17.05 6.07 3.33
CA GLY A 50 17.78 4.85 3.63
C GLY A 50 17.70 4.38 5.08
N SER A 51 16.94 5.07 5.94
CA SER A 51 16.69 4.70 7.34
C SER A 51 16.26 3.24 7.49
N ALA A 52 16.85 2.54 8.47
CA ALA A 52 16.50 1.17 8.78
C ALA A 52 15.03 1.03 9.24
N GLN A 53 14.49 2.05 9.92
CA GLN A 53 13.10 2.04 10.38
C GLN A 53 12.12 2.18 9.21
N VAL A 54 12.41 3.05 8.25
CA VAL A 54 11.59 3.20 7.03
C VAL A 54 11.64 1.92 6.20
N LYS A 55 12.82 1.32 6.00
CA LYS A 55 12.97 0.04 5.29
C LYS A 55 12.20 -1.09 5.96
N ALA A 56 12.37 -1.25 7.27
CA ALA A 56 11.69 -2.29 8.03
C ALA A 56 10.16 -2.12 8.03
N HIS A 57 9.67 -0.87 8.06
CA HIS A 57 8.24 -0.62 7.97
C HIS A 57 7.70 -0.78 6.55
N GLY A 58 8.43 -0.33 5.54
CA GLY A 58 8.12 -0.52 4.12
C GLY A 58 7.92 -2.01 3.78
N LYS A 59 8.80 -2.88 4.29
CA LYS A 59 8.63 -4.34 4.21
C LYS A 59 7.30 -4.82 4.78
N LYS A 60 6.88 -4.31 5.95
CA LYS A 60 5.59 -4.68 6.56
C LYS A 60 4.39 -4.21 5.73
N VAL A 61 4.45 -3.00 5.19
CA VAL A 61 3.42 -2.46 4.29
C VAL A 61 3.31 -3.31 3.02
N ALA A 62 4.44 -3.60 2.38
CA ALA A 62 4.47 -4.43 1.17
C ALA A 62 3.94 -5.85 1.43
N ALA A 63 4.34 -6.47 2.55
CA ALA A 63 3.82 -7.78 2.95
C ALA A 63 2.30 -7.77 3.15
N ALA A 64 1.74 -6.71 3.77
CA ALA A 64 0.29 -6.58 3.93
C ALA A 64 -0.44 -6.42 2.59
N LEU A 65 0.14 -5.71 1.62
CA LEU A 65 -0.42 -5.60 0.27
C LEU A 65 -0.37 -6.92 -0.49
N VAL A 66 0.73 -7.68 -0.37
CA VAL A 66 0.86 -9.03 -0.93
C VAL A 66 -0.19 -9.96 -0.32
N GLU A 67 -0.36 -9.93 1.00
CA GLU A 67 -1.39 -10.71 1.70
C GLU A 67 -2.80 -10.37 1.18
N ALA A 68 -3.11 -9.08 1.05
CA ALA A 68 -4.38 -8.64 0.47
C ALA A 68 -4.58 -9.10 -0.98
N ALA A 69 -3.52 -9.15 -1.79
CA ALA A 69 -3.60 -9.65 -3.17
C ALA A 69 -3.76 -11.18 -3.24
N ASN A 70 -3.16 -11.93 -2.30
CA ASN A 70 -3.35 -13.38 -2.17
C ASN A 70 -4.78 -13.71 -1.73
N HIS A 71 -5.34 -12.90 -0.84
CA HIS A 71 -6.69 -13.02 -0.31
C HIS A 71 -7.67 -12.02 -0.94
N ILE A 72 -7.55 -11.76 -2.24
CA ILE A 72 -8.28 -10.68 -2.94
C ILE A 72 -9.81 -10.82 -2.91
N ASP A 73 -10.31 -12.02 -2.62
CA ASP A 73 -11.74 -12.32 -2.43
C ASP A 73 -12.23 -12.09 -0.99
N ASP A 74 -11.31 -12.02 -0.02
CA ASP A 74 -11.58 -11.74 1.40
C ASP A 74 -10.49 -10.83 2.01
N ILE A 75 -10.36 -9.62 1.44
CA ILE A 75 -9.40 -8.61 1.94
C ILE A 75 -9.73 -8.23 3.40
N SER A 76 -11.02 -8.21 3.75
CA SER A 76 -11.51 -7.91 5.10
C SER A 76 -11.01 -8.89 6.16
N GLY A 77 -11.12 -10.21 5.89
CA GLY A 77 -10.63 -11.23 6.79
C GLY A 77 -9.12 -11.18 6.92
N ALA A 78 -8.41 -11.09 5.78
CA ALA A 78 -6.96 -11.04 5.73
C ALA A 78 -6.37 -9.85 6.51
N LEU A 79 -6.98 -8.67 6.41
CA LEU A 79 -6.48 -7.44 7.03
C LEU A 79 -7.18 -7.06 8.34
N SER A 80 -8.01 -7.94 8.92
CA SER A 80 -8.88 -7.59 10.06
C SER A 80 -8.11 -6.99 11.26
N LYS A 81 -6.95 -7.60 11.61
CA LYS A 81 -6.08 -7.10 12.69
C LYS A 81 -5.44 -5.75 12.36
N LEU A 82 -5.09 -5.52 11.09
CA LEU A 82 -4.53 -4.25 10.65
C LEU A 82 -5.59 -3.15 10.65
N SER A 83 -6.83 -3.49 10.28
CA SER A 83 -7.98 -2.58 10.38
C SER A 83 -8.20 -2.12 11.83
N ASP A 84 -8.19 -3.04 12.82
CA ASP A 84 -8.27 -2.68 14.24
C ASP A 84 -7.13 -1.75 14.67
N LEU A 85 -5.89 -2.10 14.30
CA LEU A 85 -4.71 -1.32 14.66
C LEU A 85 -4.80 0.11 14.13
N HIS A 86 -5.10 0.28 12.84
CA HIS A 86 -5.14 1.59 12.21
C HIS A 86 -6.30 2.43 12.73
N ALA A 87 -7.48 1.83 12.91
CA ALA A 87 -8.66 2.55 13.36
C ALA A 87 -8.64 2.91 14.84
N GLN A 88 -8.35 1.94 15.71
CA GLN A 88 -8.58 2.10 17.14
C GLN A 88 -7.37 2.67 17.87
N LYS A 89 -6.15 2.31 17.43
CA LYS A 89 -4.91 2.72 18.09
C LYS A 89 -4.23 3.87 17.37
N LEU A 90 -3.97 3.73 16.08
CA LEU A 90 -3.18 4.72 15.33
C LEU A 90 -4.03 5.93 14.88
N ARG A 91 -5.34 5.73 14.69
CA ARG A 91 -6.30 6.75 14.26
C ARG A 91 -5.82 7.52 13.02
N VAL A 92 -5.29 6.79 12.05
CA VAL A 92 -4.84 7.35 10.76
C VAL A 92 -6.01 7.99 10.01
N ASP A 93 -5.90 9.22 9.54
CA ASP A 93 -6.97 9.83 8.75
C ASP A 93 -7.19 9.01 7.46
N PRO A 94 -8.43 8.61 7.13
CA PRO A 94 -8.75 7.85 5.92
C PRO A 94 -8.14 8.39 4.62
N VAL A 95 -7.92 9.71 4.52
CA VAL A 95 -7.32 10.32 3.32
C VAL A 95 -5.90 9.82 3.06
N ASN A 96 -5.13 9.49 4.10
CA ASN A 96 -3.73 9.12 3.96
C ASN A 96 -3.53 7.75 3.28
N PHE A 97 -4.52 6.85 3.35
CA PHE A 97 -4.46 5.58 2.61
C PHE A 97 -4.50 5.79 1.09
N LYS A 98 -5.22 6.81 0.62
CA LYS A 98 -5.25 7.18 -0.80
C LYS A 98 -3.90 7.74 -1.25
N LEU A 99 -3.28 8.59 -0.42
CA LEU A 99 -1.95 9.16 -0.68
C LEU A 99 -0.89 8.06 -0.79
N LEU A 100 -0.90 7.10 0.14
CA LEU A 100 0.00 5.95 0.10
C LEU A 100 -0.23 5.10 -1.16
N GLY A 101 -1.49 4.83 -1.51
CA GLY A 101 -1.85 4.10 -2.73
C GLY A 101 -1.34 4.79 -4.01
N GLN A 102 -1.47 6.11 -4.10
CA GLN A 102 -0.92 6.89 -5.22
C GLN A 102 0.60 6.79 -5.30
N CYS A 103 1.31 6.90 -4.17
CA CYS A 103 2.76 6.72 -4.14
C CYS A 103 3.16 5.31 -4.58
N PHE A 104 2.41 4.28 -4.19
CA PHE A 104 2.67 2.90 -4.62
C PHE A 104 2.51 2.74 -6.13
N LEU A 105 1.46 3.31 -6.73
CA LEU A 105 1.26 3.31 -8.19
C LEU A 105 2.43 3.98 -8.92
N VAL A 106 2.95 5.09 -8.40
CA VAL A 106 4.14 5.75 -8.94
C VAL A 106 5.37 4.85 -8.88
N VAL A 107 5.61 4.15 -7.76
CA VAL A 107 6.73 3.21 -7.64
C VAL A 107 6.61 2.06 -8.65
N VAL A 108 5.42 1.47 -8.80
CA VAL A 108 5.19 0.43 -9.81
C VAL A 108 5.43 0.97 -11.23
N ALA A 109 4.99 2.20 -11.53
CA ALA A 109 5.21 2.83 -12.84
C ALA A 109 6.69 3.04 -13.17
N ILE A 110 7.50 3.40 -12.17
CA ILE A 110 8.93 3.67 -12.34
C ILE A 110 9.70 2.39 -12.62
N HIS A 111 9.43 1.33 -11.86
CA HIS A 111 10.19 0.08 -11.95
C HIS A 111 9.65 -0.91 -12.97
N HIS A 112 8.35 -0.83 -13.28
CA HIS A 112 7.67 -1.72 -14.21
C HIS A 112 6.77 -0.96 -15.19
N PRO A 113 7.31 0.02 -15.95
CA PRO A 113 6.50 0.89 -16.81
C PRO A 113 5.69 0.11 -17.85
N SER A 114 6.24 -0.99 -18.38
CA SER A 114 5.56 -1.83 -19.37
C SER A 114 4.41 -2.66 -18.79
N VAL A 115 4.34 -2.83 -17.47
CA VAL A 115 3.27 -3.58 -16.79
C VAL A 115 2.04 -2.69 -16.57
N LEU A 116 2.23 -1.37 -16.40
CA LEU A 116 1.19 -0.45 -15.99
C LEU A 116 0.42 0.14 -17.18
N THR A 117 -0.28 -0.72 -17.94
CA THR A 117 -1.25 -0.26 -18.95
C THR A 117 -2.41 0.49 -18.27
N PRO A 118 -3.23 1.27 -19.00
CA PRO A 118 -4.38 1.97 -18.41
C PRO A 118 -5.34 1.05 -17.65
N GLU A 119 -5.59 -0.16 -18.15
CA GLU A 119 -6.45 -1.16 -17.53
C GLU A 119 -5.82 -1.73 -16.26
N VAL A 120 -4.52 -2.05 -16.29
CA VAL A 120 -3.78 -2.55 -15.11
C VAL A 120 -3.70 -1.48 -14.04
N HIS A 121 -3.46 -0.22 -14.42
CA HIS A 121 -3.48 0.93 -13.52
C HIS A 121 -4.85 1.05 -12.83
N ALA A 122 -5.94 1.05 -13.60
CA ALA A 122 -7.29 1.13 -13.04
C ALA A 122 -7.60 -0.05 -12.10
N SER A 123 -7.18 -1.27 -12.45
CA SER A 123 -7.35 -2.44 -11.58
C SER A 123 -6.56 -2.33 -10.27
N LEU A 124 -5.33 -1.82 -10.33
CA LEU A 124 -4.48 -1.64 -9.15
C LEU A 124 -4.99 -0.51 -8.25
N ASP A 125 -5.45 0.60 -8.82
CA ASP A 125 -6.10 1.70 -8.09
C ASP A 125 -7.36 1.22 -7.34
N LYS A 126 -8.25 0.49 -8.02
CA LYS A 126 -9.43 -0.10 -7.37
C LYS A 126 -9.05 -1.03 -6.22
N PHE A 127 -7.99 -1.82 -6.38
CA PHE A 127 -7.51 -2.72 -5.33
C PHE A 127 -6.98 -1.94 -4.12
N LEU A 128 -6.16 -0.92 -4.34
CA LEU A 128 -5.64 -0.07 -3.26
C LEU A 128 -6.76 0.69 -2.55
N CYS A 129 -7.77 1.17 -3.29
CA CYS A 129 -8.98 1.74 -2.72
C CYS A 129 -9.75 0.73 -1.85
N ALA A 130 -9.88 -0.52 -2.30
CA ALA A 130 -10.52 -1.58 -1.52
C ALA A 130 -9.76 -1.88 -0.22
N VAL A 131 -8.43 -1.94 -0.27
CA VAL A 131 -7.56 -2.09 0.92
C VAL A 131 -7.76 -0.91 1.87
N GLY A 132 -7.71 0.34 1.38
CA GLY A 132 -7.94 1.53 2.19
C GLY A 132 -9.32 1.56 2.86
N ASN A 133 -10.37 1.14 2.15
CA ASN A 133 -11.72 1.00 2.71
C ASN A 133 -11.77 -0.05 3.83
N VAL A 134 -11.10 -1.19 3.67
CA VAL A 134 -11.01 -2.23 4.73
C VAL A 134 -10.27 -1.70 5.95
N LEU A 135 -9.15 -1.00 5.77
CA LEU A 135 -8.35 -0.46 6.88
C LEU A 135 -9.06 0.69 7.62
N THR A 136 -10.06 1.31 6.98
CA THR A 136 -10.87 2.40 7.56
C THR A 136 -12.29 1.97 7.95
N ALA A 137 -12.66 0.71 7.74
CA ALA A 137 -14.01 0.21 7.99
C ALA A 137 -14.44 0.36 9.46
N LYS A 138 -13.49 0.18 10.40
CA LYS A 138 -13.75 0.20 11.85
C LYS A 138 -13.72 1.60 12.47
N TYR A 139 -13.70 2.66 11.66
CA TYR A 139 -13.96 4.04 12.11
C TYR A 139 -15.46 4.35 12.17
N ARG A 140 -16.30 3.49 11.56
CA ARG A 140 -17.74 3.66 11.38
C ARG A 140 -18.50 2.57 12.11
#